data_AF-A0A6M7WXY6-F1
#
_entry.id   AF-A0A6M7WXY6-F1
#
_cell.length_a   1.000
_cell.length_b   1.000
_cell.length_c   1.000
_cell.angle_alpha   90.00
_cell.angle_beta   90.00
_cell.angle_gamma   90.00
#
_symmetry.space_group_name_H-M   'P 1'
#
loop_
_entity.id
_entity.type
_entity.pdbx_description
1 polymer ?
#
loop_
_entity_poly.entity_id
_entity_poly.type
_entity_poly.pdbx_seq_one_letter_code
_entity_poly.pdbx_strand_id
1 'polypeptide(L)'
;MTSYCTFLIFNPTHVEAVDFMCSAAGWKIRFIADPSERFWFYKNGVTEISHPDALTMRPTGSIAGQLMVIDSDETTANNIIGLVRAANDVIEGNYKQDAPFRRGFELPDDPSEQTGVFCDVFRSHGFFEQFSHDPDFPLAVALAATAWQDRRLVYAIHKLSRSFETESITWWSTHPRYGQIFDKRSQLHSAHVNTSIAINLAFSAIEEIKLQVKSSAAKARFLAGEWNPAVLKDILDRLQEAGIDVDQKVNWIVRGEISRSEDRIKPTLGAPAPYSDGQVVRDVELTIPDALHISSFIRNFMTAHGFSDSSEFLGPYEVFNVESLARRLILSKAQLWNVSTDDILRRTSSEN
;
A
#
# COMPACT_ATOMS: atom_id res chain seq x y z
N MET A 1 30.01 -0.10 13.63
CA MET A 1 29.09 -0.18 12.46
C MET A 1 27.86 0.52 12.96
N THR A 2 27.44 1.61 12.33
CA THR A 2 26.37 2.44 12.87
C THR A 2 25.06 1.66 12.93
N SER A 3 24.31 1.83 14.02
CA SER A 3 22.98 1.24 14.20
C SER A 3 21.92 2.33 14.08
N TYR A 4 20.83 2.05 13.39
CA TYR A 4 19.68 2.95 13.29
C TYR A 4 18.45 2.25 13.86
N CYS A 5 17.81 2.85 14.85
CA CYS A 5 16.53 2.36 15.32
C CYS A 5 15.40 2.87 14.43
N THR A 6 14.41 2.00 14.23
CA THR A 6 13.16 2.39 13.58
C THR A 6 12.26 3.11 14.59
N PHE A 7 11.02 3.40 14.18
CA PHE A 7 9.90 3.72 15.08
C PHE A 7 8.78 2.67 14.95
N LEU A 8 9.15 1.47 14.52
CA LEU A 8 8.26 0.35 14.26
C LEU A 8 8.34 -0.61 15.44
N ILE A 9 7.22 -0.74 16.16
CA ILE A 9 7.09 -1.64 17.31
C ILE A 9 6.39 -2.92 16.89
N PHE A 10 7.09 -4.03 17.10
CA PHE A 10 6.62 -5.37 16.79
C PHE A 10 6.14 -6.07 18.06
N ASN A 11 5.13 -6.93 17.87
CA ASN A 11 4.76 -7.89 18.90
C ASN A 11 5.96 -8.84 19.13
N PRO A 12 6.41 -9.03 20.39
CA PRO A 12 7.49 -9.96 20.71
C PRO A 12 7.32 -11.36 20.11
N THR A 13 6.09 -11.86 19.96
CA THR A 13 5.83 -13.19 19.39
C THR A 13 6.08 -13.28 17.88
N HIS A 14 6.26 -12.15 17.20
CA HIS A 14 6.49 -12.09 15.74
C HIS A 14 7.96 -11.93 15.39
N VAL A 15 8.82 -11.59 16.36
CA VAL A 15 10.21 -11.15 16.12
C VAL A 15 11.03 -12.20 15.39
N GLU A 16 10.95 -13.48 15.77
CA GLU A 16 11.71 -14.55 15.12
C GLU A 16 11.35 -14.68 13.64
N ALA A 17 10.06 -14.58 13.30
CA ALA A 17 9.62 -14.65 11.91
C ALA A 17 10.07 -13.42 11.11
N VAL A 18 10.01 -12.23 11.72
CA VAL A 18 10.48 -10.99 11.09
C VAL A 18 11.99 -11.03 10.86
N ASP A 19 12.76 -11.52 11.84
CA ASP A 19 14.20 -11.70 11.73
C ASP A 19 14.60 -12.66 10.60
N PHE A 20 13.87 -13.78 10.47
CA PHE A 20 14.06 -14.72 9.36
C PHE A 20 13.85 -14.05 7.99
N MET A 21 12.75 -13.31 7.81
CA MET A 21 12.45 -12.61 6.55
C MET A 21 13.49 -11.53 6.21
N CYS A 22 13.90 -10.75 7.19
CA CYS A 22 14.94 -9.73 7.04
C CYS A 22 16.29 -10.36 6.68
N SER A 23 16.66 -11.45 7.35
CA SER A 23 17.87 -12.21 7.07
C SER A 23 17.88 -12.79 5.65
N ALA A 24 16.73 -13.32 5.18
CA ALA A 24 16.59 -13.80 3.80
C ALA A 24 16.78 -12.69 2.75
N ALA A 25 16.41 -11.44 3.08
CA ALA A 25 16.69 -10.27 2.24
C ALA A 25 18.13 -9.73 2.37
N GLY A 26 18.94 -10.29 3.28
CA GLY A 26 20.30 -9.87 3.58
C GLY A 26 20.38 -8.63 4.48
N TRP A 27 19.31 -8.29 5.20
CA TRP A 27 19.30 -7.18 6.15
C TRP A 27 19.88 -7.62 7.48
N LYS A 28 20.80 -6.81 8.03
CA LYS A 28 21.33 -7.01 9.37
C LYS A 28 20.47 -6.25 10.36
N ILE A 29 19.63 -6.98 11.08
CA ILE A 29 18.75 -6.38 12.07
C ILE A 29 18.92 -7.05 13.44
N ARG A 30 18.43 -6.37 14.46
CA ARG A 30 18.25 -6.91 15.80
C ARG A 30 17.04 -6.24 16.45
N PHE A 31 16.51 -6.86 17.49
CA PHE A 31 15.41 -6.29 18.26
C PHE A 31 15.86 -5.91 19.65
N ILE A 32 15.38 -4.76 20.13
CA ILE A 32 15.53 -4.32 21.51
C ILE A 32 14.15 -4.09 22.11
N ALA A 33 14.03 -4.17 23.44
CA ALA A 33 12.79 -3.80 24.11
C ALA A 33 12.41 -2.34 23.76
N ASP A 34 11.12 -2.09 23.55
CA ASP A 34 10.57 -0.78 23.22
C ASP A 34 11.01 0.26 24.26
N PRO A 35 11.96 1.16 23.92
CA PRO A 35 12.51 2.13 24.87
C PRO A 35 11.48 3.19 25.27
N SER A 36 10.47 3.42 24.41
CA SER A 36 9.37 4.34 24.69
C SER A 36 8.42 3.78 25.75
N GLU A 37 8.36 2.44 25.91
CA GLU A 37 7.35 1.75 26.71
C GLU A 37 5.91 2.09 26.30
N ARG A 38 5.70 2.51 25.04
CA ARG A 38 4.39 2.90 24.54
C ARG A 38 3.48 1.70 24.33
N PHE A 39 4.01 0.60 23.80
CA PHE A 39 3.21 -0.57 23.45
C PHE A 39 3.52 -1.78 24.33
N TRP A 40 2.47 -2.35 24.90
CA TRP A 40 2.51 -3.53 25.77
C TRP A 40 1.62 -4.62 25.22
N PHE A 41 2.15 -5.83 25.07
CA PHE A 41 1.49 -6.96 24.44
C PHE A 41 1.05 -7.99 25.48
N TYR A 42 -0.12 -8.58 25.23
CA TYR A 42 -0.72 -9.66 26.00
C TYR A 42 -1.11 -10.79 25.06
N LYS A 43 -1.50 -11.93 25.64
CA LYS A 43 -1.97 -13.09 24.85
C LYS A 43 -3.09 -12.74 23.85
N ASN A 44 -3.99 -11.81 24.21
CA ASN A 44 -5.19 -11.50 23.45
C ASN A 44 -5.33 -10.00 23.10
N GLY A 45 -4.24 -9.23 23.04
CA GLY A 45 -4.34 -7.82 22.67
C GLY A 45 -3.08 -7.01 22.94
N VAL A 46 -3.22 -5.70 22.70
CA VAL A 46 -2.17 -4.70 22.89
C VAL A 46 -2.75 -3.53 23.69
N THR A 47 -1.94 -2.95 24.57
CA THR A 47 -2.22 -1.65 25.19
C THR A 47 -1.24 -0.65 24.62
N GLU A 48 -1.78 0.50 24.21
CA GLU A 48 -1.02 1.66 23.79
C GLU A 48 -1.17 2.75 24.85
N ILE A 49 -0.05 3.34 25.26
CA ILE A 49 -0.01 4.52 26.10
C ILE A 49 0.05 5.74 25.18
N SER A 50 -0.86 6.70 25.31
CA SER A 50 -0.92 7.85 24.40
C SER A 50 0.01 9.00 24.76
N HIS A 51 0.46 9.08 26.02
CA HIS A 51 1.30 10.18 26.51
C HIS A 51 2.39 9.68 27.47
N PRO A 52 3.64 10.20 27.41
CA PRO A 52 4.72 9.75 28.28
C PRO A 52 4.44 9.96 29.78
N ASP A 53 3.70 11.00 30.16
CA ASP A 53 3.32 11.23 31.57
C ASP A 53 2.43 10.11 32.16
N ALA A 54 1.80 9.30 31.31
CA ALA A 54 0.99 8.15 31.74
C ALA A 54 1.83 6.90 32.03
N LEU A 55 3.16 6.95 31.83
CA LEU A 55 4.12 5.89 32.20
C LEU A 55 4.20 5.80 33.74
N THR A 56 3.23 5.13 34.35
CA THR A 56 3.07 5.08 35.81
C THR A 56 3.56 3.75 36.38
N MET A 57 3.24 2.61 35.75
CA MET A 57 3.80 1.27 36.05
C MET A 57 3.64 0.30 34.87
N ARG A 58 4.58 -0.66 34.74
CA ARG A 58 4.47 -1.79 33.81
C ARG A 58 3.16 -2.56 34.07
N PRO A 59 2.29 -2.76 33.06
CA PRO A 59 1.09 -3.56 33.23
C PRO A 59 1.43 -5.02 33.61
N THR A 60 0.75 -5.57 34.61
CA THR A 60 1.00 -6.95 35.07
C THR A 60 0.66 -7.96 33.97
N GLY A 61 1.56 -8.89 33.70
CA GLY A 61 1.35 -9.94 32.70
C GLY A 61 1.54 -9.50 31.25
N SER A 62 2.04 -8.28 31.01
CA SER A 62 2.39 -7.80 29.67
C SER A 62 3.86 -7.98 29.34
N ILE A 63 4.16 -7.98 28.04
CA ILE A 63 5.52 -7.97 27.49
C ILE A 63 5.67 -6.67 26.71
N ALA A 64 6.76 -5.92 26.95
CA ALA A 64 7.05 -4.71 26.19
C ALA A 64 7.21 -5.06 24.70
N GLY A 65 6.75 -4.18 23.83
CA GLY A 65 7.00 -4.28 22.40
C GLY A 65 8.49 -4.39 22.07
N GLN A 66 8.79 -4.80 20.84
CA GLN A 66 10.17 -4.90 20.37
C GLN A 66 10.39 -3.89 19.25
N LEU A 67 11.40 -3.04 19.43
CA LEU A 67 11.85 -2.08 18.44
C LEU A 67 12.87 -2.73 17.52
N MET A 68 12.64 -2.62 16.21
CA MET A 68 13.62 -3.07 15.22
C MET A 68 14.77 -2.06 15.10
N VAL A 69 16.00 -2.57 15.11
CA VAL A 69 17.25 -1.84 14.90
C VAL A 69 17.96 -2.43 13.68
N ILE A 70 18.50 -1.57 12.82
CA ILE A 70 19.15 -1.93 11.57
C ILE A 70 20.63 -1.54 11.65
N ASP A 71 21.51 -2.50 11.42
CA ASP A 71 22.96 -2.31 11.43
C ASP A 71 23.46 -2.10 9.99
N SER A 72 23.41 -0.85 9.53
CA SER A 72 23.83 -0.44 8.18
C SER A 72 24.24 1.03 8.14
N ASP A 73 24.65 1.53 6.97
CA ASP A 73 24.74 2.97 6.75
C ASP A 73 23.33 3.61 6.77
N GLU A 74 23.29 4.94 6.96
CA GLU A 74 22.05 5.73 7.05
C GLU A 74 21.13 5.55 5.84
N THR A 75 21.70 5.50 4.63
CA THR A 75 20.92 5.44 3.40
C THR A 75 20.22 4.09 3.29
N THR A 76 20.95 3.00 3.55
CA THR A 76 20.38 1.65 3.57
C THR A 76 19.30 1.50 4.64
N ALA A 77 19.55 2.00 5.86
CA ALA A 77 18.58 1.94 6.94
C ALA A 77 17.29 2.69 6.60
N ASN A 78 17.42 3.92 6.09
CA ASN A 78 16.28 4.73 5.66
C ASN A 78 15.51 4.11 4.48
N ASN A 79 16.19 3.45 3.55
CA ASN A 79 15.54 2.73 2.46
C ASN A 79 14.73 1.54 2.97
N ILE A 80 15.26 0.76 3.92
CA ILE A 80 14.53 -0.37 4.53
C ILE A 80 13.31 0.15 5.29
N ILE A 81 13.48 1.15 6.15
CA ILE A 81 12.39 1.73 6.95
C ILE A 81 11.30 2.32 6.05
N GLY A 82 11.72 3.11 5.05
CA GLY A 82 10.81 3.71 4.08
C GLY A 82 10.05 2.66 3.28
N LEU A 83 10.69 1.57 2.88
CA LEU A 83 10.07 0.49 2.11
C LEU A 83 9.08 -0.31 2.97
N VAL A 84 9.42 -0.65 4.22
CA VAL A 84 8.49 -1.33 5.14
C VAL A 84 7.24 -0.48 5.39
N ARG A 85 7.40 0.83 5.60
CA ARG A 85 6.27 1.76 5.75
C ARG A 85 5.41 1.83 4.49
N ALA A 86 6.03 1.98 3.32
CA ALA A 86 5.30 2.02 2.06
C ALA A 86 4.59 0.68 1.76
N ALA A 87 5.21 -0.43 2.11
CA ALA A 87 4.60 -1.75 2.03
C ALA A 87 3.38 -1.86 2.94
N ASN A 88 3.44 -1.30 4.16
CA ASN A 88 2.30 -1.27 5.08
C ASN A 88 1.12 -0.50 4.50
N ASP A 89 1.36 0.68 3.91
CA ASP A 89 0.30 1.46 3.22
C ASP A 89 -0.35 0.63 2.09
N VAL A 90 0.45 -0.14 1.35
CA VAL A 90 -0.04 -1.05 0.30
C VAL A 90 -0.83 -2.22 0.89
N ILE A 91 -0.43 -2.79 2.01
CA ILE A 91 -1.17 -3.87 2.68
C ILE A 91 -2.51 -3.38 3.22
N GLU A 92 -2.55 -2.22 3.87
CA GLU A 92 -3.81 -1.65 4.34
C GLU A 92 -4.72 -1.17 3.19
N GLY A 93 -4.11 -0.77 2.07
CA GLY A 93 -4.81 -0.17 0.93
C GLY A 93 -5.29 1.25 1.22
N ASN A 94 -4.64 1.94 2.15
CA ASN A 94 -4.89 3.33 2.49
C ASN A 94 -3.64 3.96 3.12
N TYR A 95 -3.56 5.28 3.12
CA TYR A 95 -2.52 6.03 3.82
C TYR A 95 -3.02 6.48 5.19
N LYS A 96 -2.23 6.23 6.24
CA LYS A 96 -2.48 6.76 7.59
C LYS A 96 -1.91 8.18 7.68
N GLN A 97 -2.78 9.18 7.84
CA GLN A 97 -2.39 10.59 7.89
C GLN A 97 -1.37 10.89 9.01
N ASP A 98 -1.43 10.15 10.13
CA ASP A 98 -0.50 10.28 11.26
C ASP A 98 0.75 9.39 11.12
N ALA A 99 1.15 9.06 9.88
CA ALA A 99 2.28 8.17 9.63
C ALA A 99 3.57 8.71 10.26
N PRO A 100 4.18 7.97 11.20
CA PRO A 100 5.39 8.43 11.87
C PRO A 100 6.60 8.54 10.94
N PHE A 101 7.71 9.00 11.51
CA PHE A 101 9.01 9.06 10.84
C PHE A 101 9.30 7.84 9.93
N ARG A 102 9.58 8.15 8.66
CA ARG A 102 10.04 7.20 7.63
C ARG A 102 11.57 7.10 7.58
N ARG A 103 12.24 7.53 8.64
CA ARG A 103 13.71 7.55 8.77
C ARG A 103 14.13 6.92 10.09
N GLY A 104 15.31 6.34 10.09
CA GLY A 104 15.94 5.79 11.27
C GLY A 104 16.49 6.91 12.16
N PHE A 105 16.52 6.65 13.45
CA PHE A 105 17.24 7.47 14.41
C PHE A 105 18.56 6.76 14.74
N GLU A 106 19.68 7.46 14.61
CA GLU A 106 21.00 6.90 14.89
C GLU A 106 21.13 6.56 16.38
N LEU A 107 21.50 5.32 16.69
CA LEU A 107 21.78 4.91 18.06
C LEU A 107 23.27 5.11 18.36
N PRO A 108 23.62 5.85 19.43
CA PRO A 108 24.99 5.96 19.90
C PRO A 108 25.58 4.57 20.20
N ASP A 109 26.88 4.36 20.03
CA ASP A 109 27.53 3.11 20.43
C ASP A 109 27.68 3.01 21.97
N ASP A 110 27.74 4.14 22.68
CA ASP A 110 27.88 4.20 24.13
C ASP A 110 26.56 3.90 24.86
N PRO A 111 26.50 2.91 25.77
CA PRO A 111 25.29 2.54 26.48
C PRO A 111 24.70 3.65 27.37
N SER A 112 25.53 4.55 27.90
CA SER A 112 25.06 5.64 28.76
C SER A 112 24.37 6.72 27.91
N GLU A 113 24.96 7.06 26.76
CA GLU A 113 24.34 7.93 25.77
C GLU A 113 23.04 7.34 25.22
N GLN A 114 23.01 6.03 24.90
CA GLN A 114 21.78 5.34 24.50
C GLN A 114 20.68 5.47 25.56
N THR A 115 21.03 5.26 26.83
CA THR A 115 20.06 5.38 27.93
C THR A 115 19.52 6.80 28.04
N GLY A 116 20.40 7.80 27.87
CA GLY A 116 19.99 9.21 27.79
C GLY A 116 19.01 9.47 26.65
N VAL A 117 19.30 8.98 25.44
CA VAL A 117 18.36 9.08 24.29
C VAL A 117 17.01 8.44 24.60
N PHE A 118 17.00 7.25 25.19
CA PHE A 118 15.76 6.54 25.49
C PHE A 118 14.89 7.27 26.52
N CYS A 119 15.50 7.76 27.59
CA CYS A 119 14.77 8.44 28.66
C CYS A 119 14.41 9.89 28.29
N ASP A 120 15.34 10.63 27.70
CA ASP A 120 15.21 12.08 27.56
C ASP A 120 14.64 12.48 26.18
N VAL A 121 14.85 11.67 25.14
CA VAL A 121 14.35 11.94 23.78
C VAL A 121 13.12 11.10 23.48
N PHE A 122 13.19 9.77 23.58
CA PHE A 122 12.09 8.91 23.14
C PHE A 122 10.84 8.97 24.03
N ARG A 123 11.00 9.36 25.30
CA ARG A 123 9.87 9.61 26.21
C ARG A 123 9.49 11.10 26.28
N SER A 124 10.02 11.93 25.39
CA SER A 124 9.55 13.31 25.24
C SER A 124 8.26 13.35 24.41
N HIS A 125 7.39 14.32 24.73
CA HIS A 125 6.22 14.61 23.92
C HIS A 125 6.63 14.94 22.47
N GLY A 126 5.92 14.39 21.49
CA GLY A 126 6.27 14.49 20.07
C GLY A 126 7.08 13.30 19.54
N PHE A 127 8.19 12.90 20.17
CA PHE A 127 8.94 11.69 19.78
C PHE A 127 8.22 10.40 20.20
N PHE A 128 7.65 10.41 21.40
CA PHE A 128 6.85 9.30 21.91
C PHE A 128 5.69 8.95 20.96
N GLU A 129 5.10 9.97 20.34
CA GLU A 129 3.99 9.84 19.39
C GLU A 129 4.39 9.18 18.06
N GLN A 130 5.69 9.11 17.76
CA GLN A 130 6.20 8.53 16.52
C GLN A 130 6.32 7.01 16.58
N PHE A 131 6.42 6.42 17.76
CA PHE A 131 6.40 4.97 17.87
C PHE A 131 5.03 4.45 17.44
N SER A 132 5.00 3.49 16.54
CA SER A 132 3.75 2.91 16.06
C SER A 132 3.82 1.40 16.08
N HIS A 133 2.68 0.78 16.33
CA HIS A 133 2.45 -0.64 16.13
C HIS A 133 1.34 -0.85 15.09
N ASP A 134 1.53 -1.83 14.21
CA ASP A 134 0.47 -2.36 13.37
C ASP A 134 0.53 -3.90 13.38
N PRO A 135 -0.61 -4.61 13.51
CA PRO A 135 -0.64 -6.07 13.42
C PRO A 135 -0.08 -6.61 12.10
N ASP A 136 -0.17 -5.85 11.00
CA ASP A 136 0.28 -6.25 9.67
C ASP A 136 1.73 -5.89 9.35
N PHE A 137 2.50 -5.35 10.31
CA PHE A 137 3.92 -5.13 10.11
C PHE A 137 4.72 -6.37 9.67
N PRO A 138 4.49 -7.59 10.18
CA PRO A 138 5.20 -8.76 9.66
C PRO A 138 4.92 -9.00 8.18
N LEU A 139 3.69 -8.79 7.72
CA LEU A 139 3.32 -8.90 6.32
C LEU A 139 3.93 -7.77 5.47
N ALA A 140 4.00 -6.55 6.01
CA ALA A 140 4.70 -5.43 5.38
C ALA A 140 6.22 -5.69 5.24
N VAL A 141 6.85 -6.28 6.27
CA VAL A 141 8.25 -6.74 6.18
C VAL A 141 8.39 -7.82 5.12
N ALA A 142 7.48 -8.81 5.07
CA ALA A 142 7.51 -9.85 4.04
C ALA A 142 7.50 -9.25 2.62
N LEU A 143 6.61 -8.29 2.37
CA LEU A 143 6.53 -7.59 1.07
C LEU A 143 7.82 -6.80 0.77
N ALA A 144 8.32 -6.04 1.75
CA ALA A 144 9.53 -5.24 1.60
C ALA A 144 10.77 -6.11 1.36
N ALA A 145 10.93 -7.20 2.11
CA ALA A 145 12.01 -8.17 1.98
C ALA A 145 11.97 -8.87 0.61
N THR A 146 10.78 -9.30 0.17
CA THR A 146 10.57 -9.91 -1.16
C THR A 146 10.91 -8.94 -2.28
N ALA A 147 10.55 -7.66 -2.13
CA ALA A 147 10.81 -6.63 -3.12
C ALA A 147 12.27 -6.17 -3.18
N TRP A 148 13.06 -6.36 -2.12
CA TRP A 148 14.36 -5.72 -1.93
C TRP A 148 15.33 -5.85 -3.12
N GLN A 149 15.35 -7.02 -3.77
CA GLN A 149 16.23 -7.30 -4.91
C GLN A 149 15.63 -6.86 -6.26
N ASP A 150 14.32 -6.60 -6.34
CA ASP A 150 13.65 -6.08 -7.53
C ASP A 150 13.37 -4.58 -7.39
N ARG A 151 14.31 -3.77 -7.89
CA ARG A 151 14.18 -2.30 -7.89
C ARG A 151 12.87 -1.80 -8.50
N ARG A 152 12.30 -2.50 -9.49
CA ARG A 152 11.02 -2.08 -10.08
C ARG A 152 9.88 -2.29 -9.11
N LEU A 153 9.88 -3.40 -8.37
CA LEU A 153 8.88 -3.65 -7.33
C LEU A 153 9.02 -2.66 -6.16
N VAL A 154 10.24 -2.34 -5.75
CA VAL A 154 10.51 -1.28 -4.75
C VAL A 154 9.90 0.06 -5.19
N TYR A 155 10.16 0.49 -6.43
CA TYR A 155 9.60 1.74 -6.94
C TYR A 155 8.08 1.67 -7.09
N ALA A 156 7.52 0.54 -7.49
CA ALA A 156 6.07 0.35 -7.58
C ALA A 156 5.38 0.53 -6.22
N ILE A 157 5.94 -0.09 -5.16
CA ILE A 157 5.43 0.03 -3.79
C ILE A 157 5.46 1.50 -3.33
N HIS A 158 6.59 2.20 -3.53
CA HIS A 158 6.68 3.60 -3.17
C HIS A 158 5.73 4.51 -3.96
N LYS A 159 5.59 4.32 -5.27
CA LYS A 159 4.66 5.10 -6.08
C LYS A 159 3.22 4.90 -5.62
N LEU A 160 2.83 3.66 -5.33
CA LEU A 160 1.47 3.38 -4.84
C LEU A 160 1.23 3.96 -3.44
N SER A 161 2.18 3.82 -2.50
CA SER A 161 2.12 4.48 -1.18
C SER A 161 1.93 6.00 -1.30
N ARG A 162 2.64 6.65 -2.23
CA ARG A 162 2.46 8.10 -2.50
C ARG A 162 1.15 8.44 -3.19
N SER A 163 0.57 7.52 -3.95
CA SER A 163 -0.80 7.69 -4.49
C SER A 163 -1.79 7.80 -3.34
N PHE A 164 -1.76 6.83 -2.41
CA PHE A 164 -2.64 6.83 -1.25
C PHE A 164 -2.48 8.07 -0.39
N GLU A 165 -1.24 8.57 -0.20
CA GLU A 165 -0.98 9.81 0.53
C GLU A 165 -1.61 11.03 -0.14
N THR A 166 -1.66 11.04 -1.48
CA THR A 166 -2.17 12.17 -2.26
C THR A 166 -3.69 12.22 -2.19
N GLU A 167 -4.35 11.09 -2.46
CA GLU A 167 -5.79 10.95 -2.38
C GLU A 167 -6.15 9.47 -2.28
N SER A 168 -7.01 9.12 -1.33
CA SER A 168 -7.53 7.77 -1.18
C SER A 168 -8.91 7.81 -0.52
N ILE A 169 -9.70 6.76 -0.74
CA ILE A 169 -10.92 6.50 0.03
C ILE A 169 -10.84 5.12 0.67
N THR A 170 -11.47 4.99 1.83
CA THR A 170 -11.48 3.72 2.55
C THR A 170 -12.35 2.69 1.84
N TRP A 171 -12.03 1.40 2.02
CA TRP A 171 -12.89 0.30 1.56
C TRP A 171 -14.32 0.42 2.11
N TRP A 172 -14.51 0.97 3.32
CA TRP A 172 -15.82 1.23 3.90
C TRP A 172 -16.64 2.23 3.06
N SER A 173 -16.00 3.30 2.58
CA SER A 173 -16.61 4.27 1.66
C SER A 173 -17.06 3.63 0.34
N THR A 174 -16.44 2.51 -0.04
CA THR A 174 -16.79 1.73 -1.23
C THR A 174 -17.75 0.58 -0.94
N HIS A 175 -18.28 0.42 0.29
CA HIS A 175 -19.27 -0.62 0.56
C HIS A 175 -20.55 -0.37 -0.26
N PRO A 176 -21.12 -1.35 -0.97
CA PRO A 176 -22.25 -1.11 -1.89
C PRO A 176 -23.52 -0.63 -1.18
N ARG A 177 -23.71 -1.01 0.09
CA ARG A 177 -24.90 -0.63 0.89
C ARG A 177 -24.69 0.54 1.85
N TYR A 178 -23.46 0.72 2.33
CA TYR A 178 -23.15 1.60 3.47
C TYR A 178 -22.12 2.67 3.10
N GLY A 179 -21.52 2.55 1.92
CA GLY A 179 -20.55 3.50 1.42
C GLY A 179 -21.21 4.83 1.06
N GLN A 180 -20.45 5.90 1.21
CA GLN A 180 -20.86 7.22 0.78
C GLN A 180 -20.94 7.26 -0.74
N ILE A 181 -21.96 7.92 -1.28
CA ILE A 181 -21.98 8.29 -2.71
C ILE A 181 -21.31 9.65 -2.83
N PHE A 182 -20.06 9.67 -3.27
CA PHE A 182 -19.35 10.91 -3.56
C PHE A 182 -19.93 11.59 -4.79
N ASP A 183 -19.99 12.93 -4.74
CA ASP A 183 -20.20 13.71 -5.95
C ASP A 183 -19.00 13.52 -6.88
N LYS A 184 -19.28 13.25 -8.15
CA LYS A 184 -18.24 13.11 -9.18
C LYS A 184 -17.70 14.45 -9.64
N ARG A 185 -18.34 15.56 -9.26
CA ARG A 185 -17.91 16.91 -9.62
C ARG A 185 -17.35 17.63 -8.42
N SER A 186 -16.03 17.81 -8.42
CA SER A 186 -15.40 18.77 -7.51
C SER A 186 -15.33 20.14 -8.18
N GLN A 187 -15.69 21.20 -7.45
CA GLN A 187 -15.43 22.58 -7.89
C GLN A 187 -14.02 23.05 -7.49
N LEU A 188 -13.31 22.26 -6.69
CA LEU A 188 -12.00 22.61 -6.17
C LEU A 188 -10.90 22.16 -7.14
N HIS A 189 -10.18 23.11 -7.72
CA HIS A 189 -9.05 22.81 -8.61
C HIS A 189 -7.94 21.99 -7.92
N SER A 190 -7.71 22.21 -6.62
CA SER A 190 -6.76 21.40 -5.85
C SER A 190 -7.14 19.92 -5.81
N ALA A 191 -8.44 19.60 -5.74
CA ALA A 191 -8.91 18.23 -5.81
C ALA A 191 -8.60 17.62 -7.19
N HIS A 192 -8.86 18.35 -8.28
CA HIS A 192 -8.53 17.86 -9.64
C HIS A 192 -7.04 17.55 -9.81
N VAL A 193 -6.17 18.39 -9.24
CA VAL A 193 -4.71 18.17 -9.25
C VAL A 193 -4.34 16.94 -8.44
N ASN A 194 -4.85 16.80 -7.21
CA ASN A 194 -4.56 15.65 -6.36
C ASN A 194 -5.03 14.34 -6.99
N THR A 195 -6.26 14.29 -7.50
CA THR A 195 -6.83 13.13 -8.19
C THR A 195 -5.97 12.73 -9.39
N SER A 196 -5.55 13.71 -10.20
CA SER A 196 -4.67 13.49 -11.35
C SER A 196 -3.30 12.92 -10.95
N ILE A 197 -2.70 13.44 -9.87
CA ILE A 197 -1.42 12.97 -9.35
C ILE A 197 -1.55 11.53 -8.82
N ALA A 198 -2.58 11.25 -8.02
CA ALA A 198 -2.84 9.92 -7.46
C ALA A 198 -3.00 8.87 -8.57
N ILE A 199 -3.90 9.12 -9.54
CA ILE A 199 -4.09 8.21 -10.69
C ILE A 199 -2.79 7.99 -11.47
N ASN A 200 -2.01 9.04 -11.72
CA ASN A 200 -0.74 8.92 -12.41
C ASN A 200 0.27 8.09 -11.62
N LEU A 201 0.36 8.27 -10.29
CA LEU A 201 1.26 7.51 -9.42
C LEU A 201 0.86 6.03 -9.36
N ALA A 202 -0.42 5.74 -9.12
CA ALA A 202 -0.95 4.38 -9.09
C ALA A 202 -0.74 3.65 -10.42
N PHE A 203 -1.06 4.28 -11.55
CA PHE A 203 -0.83 3.69 -12.87
C PHE A 203 0.66 3.52 -13.17
N SER A 204 1.50 4.50 -12.78
CA SER A 204 2.95 4.40 -12.92
C SER A 204 3.56 3.24 -12.11
N ALA A 205 2.93 2.85 -10.99
CA ALA A 205 3.33 1.66 -10.24
C ALA A 205 3.08 0.36 -11.04
N ILE A 206 1.96 0.29 -11.77
CA ILE A 206 1.65 -0.81 -12.70
C ILE A 206 2.68 -0.88 -13.84
N GLU A 207 3.12 0.27 -14.34
CA GLU A 207 4.14 0.34 -15.39
C GLU A 207 5.52 -0.14 -14.92
N GLU A 208 5.92 0.17 -13.68
CA GLU A 208 7.18 -0.32 -13.10
C GLU A 208 7.22 -1.85 -13.09
N ILE A 209 6.16 -2.51 -12.65
CA ILE A 209 6.08 -3.98 -12.66
C ILE A 209 5.82 -4.57 -14.05
N LYS A 210 5.79 -3.74 -15.10
CA LYS A 210 5.59 -4.11 -16.51
C LYS A 210 4.29 -4.85 -16.78
N LEU A 211 3.20 -4.49 -16.11
CA LEU A 211 1.87 -5.10 -16.30
C LEU A 211 0.88 -4.17 -17.02
N GLN A 212 1.32 -3.05 -17.56
CA GLN A 212 0.49 -2.20 -18.42
C GLN A 212 0.19 -2.86 -19.77
N VAL A 213 -0.94 -2.48 -20.38
CA VAL A 213 -1.28 -2.90 -21.74
C VAL A 213 -0.37 -2.19 -22.74
N LYS A 214 0.54 -2.95 -23.36
CA LYS A 214 1.45 -2.45 -24.40
C LYS A 214 0.73 -2.41 -25.74
N SER A 215 0.39 -1.21 -26.19
CA SER A 215 -0.27 -0.97 -27.46
C SER A 215 0.31 0.26 -28.15
N SER A 216 0.23 0.28 -29.47
CA SER A 216 0.65 1.42 -30.29
C SER A 216 -0.37 1.66 -31.40
N ALA A 217 -0.21 2.73 -32.18
CA ALA A 217 -1.05 2.97 -33.36
C ALA A 217 -0.96 1.79 -34.36
N ALA A 218 0.21 1.16 -34.48
CA ALA A 218 0.40 -0.01 -35.34
C ALA A 218 -0.14 -1.32 -34.73
N LYS A 219 -0.20 -1.41 -33.39
CA LYS A 219 -0.74 -2.55 -32.64
C LYS A 219 -1.83 -2.06 -31.70
N ALA A 220 -2.97 -1.69 -32.29
CA ALA A 220 -4.12 -1.16 -31.56
C ALA A 220 -4.66 -2.18 -30.54
N ARG A 221 -5.21 -1.69 -29.41
CA ARG A 221 -5.79 -2.53 -28.35
C ARG A 221 -7.01 -3.29 -28.82
N PHE A 222 -7.85 -2.63 -29.61
CA PHE A 222 -9.10 -3.18 -30.11
C PHE A 222 -9.13 -3.14 -31.63
N LEU A 223 -9.72 -4.17 -32.22
CA LEU A 223 -10.03 -4.28 -33.65
C LEU A 223 -11.54 -4.43 -33.77
N ALA A 224 -12.21 -3.48 -34.43
CA ALA A 224 -13.67 -3.45 -34.56
C ALA A 224 -14.45 -3.58 -33.22
N GLY A 225 -13.88 -3.08 -32.12
CA GLY A 225 -14.51 -3.11 -30.78
C GLY A 225 -14.16 -4.35 -29.94
N GLU A 226 -13.52 -5.36 -30.52
CA GLU A 226 -13.04 -6.55 -29.80
C GLU A 226 -11.56 -6.45 -29.51
N TRP A 227 -11.08 -7.13 -28.46
CA TRP A 227 -9.67 -7.15 -28.11
C TRP A 227 -8.82 -7.66 -29.29
N ASN A 228 -7.73 -6.97 -29.60
CA ASN A 228 -6.73 -7.47 -30.51
C ASN A 228 -6.10 -8.73 -29.89
N PRO A 229 -6.24 -9.93 -30.51
CA PRO A 229 -5.79 -11.18 -29.92
C PRO A 229 -4.30 -11.18 -29.57
N ALA A 230 -3.48 -10.50 -30.37
CA ALA A 230 -2.03 -10.41 -30.15
C ALA A 230 -1.65 -9.47 -29.01
N VAL A 231 -2.50 -8.50 -28.65
CA VAL A 231 -2.31 -7.62 -27.48
C VAL A 231 -2.82 -8.32 -26.23
N LEU A 232 -4.00 -8.93 -26.32
CA LEU A 232 -4.62 -9.65 -25.21
C LEU A 232 -3.75 -10.82 -24.75
N LYS A 233 -3.24 -11.63 -25.68
CA LYS A 233 -2.31 -12.73 -25.35
C LYS A 233 -1.06 -12.23 -24.63
N ASP A 234 -0.42 -11.16 -25.11
CA ASP A 234 0.78 -10.58 -24.48
C ASP A 234 0.54 -10.13 -23.03
N ILE A 235 -0.63 -9.56 -22.73
CA ILE A 235 -0.92 -9.17 -21.34
C ILE A 235 -1.28 -10.38 -20.47
N LEU A 236 -2.02 -11.36 -20.99
CA LEU A 236 -2.36 -12.58 -20.27
C LEU A 236 -1.11 -13.38 -19.91
N ASP A 237 -0.19 -13.56 -20.86
CA ASP A 237 1.09 -14.27 -20.65
C ASP A 237 1.89 -13.58 -19.53
N ARG A 238 2.00 -12.24 -19.56
CA ARG A 238 2.71 -11.46 -18.52
C ARG A 238 2.04 -11.51 -17.15
N LEU A 239 0.71 -11.52 -17.10
CA LEU A 239 -0.04 -11.67 -15.84
C LEU A 239 0.22 -13.05 -15.23
N GLN A 240 0.15 -14.11 -16.05
CA GLN A 240 0.41 -15.48 -15.60
C GLN A 240 1.86 -15.66 -15.14
N GLU A 241 2.84 -15.11 -15.87
CA GLU A 241 4.25 -15.09 -15.46
C GLU A 241 4.47 -14.37 -14.12
N ALA A 242 3.63 -13.37 -13.81
CA ALA A 242 3.64 -12.67 -12.53
C ALA A 242 2.85 -13.40 -11.43
N GLY A 243 2.35 -14.62 -11.67
CA GLY A 243 1.59 -15.41 -10.71
C GLY A 243 0.16 -14.91 -10.50
N ILE A 244 -0.38 -14.12 -11.43
CA ILE A 244 -1.73 -13.57 -11.34
C ILE A 244 -2.69 -14.49 -12.10
N ASP A 245 -3.75 -14.91 -11.41
CA ASP A 245 -4.87 -15.63 -12.00
C ASP A 245 -5.68 -14.69 -12.91
N VAL A 246 -5.62 -14.96 -14.21
CA VAL A 246 -6.22 -14.14 -15.26
C VAL A 246 -7.73 -14.28 -15.36
N ASP A 247 -8.29 -15.36 -14.80
CA ASP A 247 -9.74 -15.61 -14.81
C ASP A 247 -10.46 -14.82 -13.72
N GLN A 248 -9.71 -14.31 -12.74
CA GLN A 248 -10.29 -13.51 -11.68
C GLN A 248 -10.70 -12.13 -12.18
N LYS A 249 -11.84 -11.68 -11.69
CA LYS A 249 -12.36 -10.36 -11.96
C LYS A 249 -12.03 -9.37 -10.85
N VAL A 250 -12.10 -8.08 -11.18
CA VAL A 250 -12.06 -6.96 -10.23
C VAL A 250 -13.41 -6.26 -10.22
N ASN A 251 -13.84 -5.83 -9.04
CA ASN A 251 -14.99 -4.93 -8.91
C ASN A 251 -14.51 -3.52 -9.20
N TRP A 252 -15.07 -2.93 -10.24
CA TRP A 252 -14.82 -1.56 -10.64
C TRP A 252 -15.98 -0.70 -10.16
N ILE A 253 -15.70 0.21 -9.24
CA ILE A 253 -16.70 1.01 -8.55
C ILE A 253 -17.17 2.12 -9.48
N VAL A 254 -18.48 2.22 -9.69
CA VAL A 254 -19.10 3.25 -10.52
C VAL A 254 -20.41 3.66 -9.87
N ARG A 255 -20.47 4.86 -9.29
CA ARG A 255 -21.65 5.28 -8.49
C ARG A 255 -22.11 6.69 -8.79
N GLY A 256 -23.38 6.96 -8.53
CA GLY A 256 -24.01 8.25 -8.81
C GLY A 256 -24.24 8.47 -10.31
N GLU A 257 -24.46 9.73 -10.67
CA GLU A 257 -24.79 10.14 -12.04
C GLU A 257 -23.71 9.70 -13.05
N ILE A 258 -24.15 9.46 -14.29
CA ILE A 258 -23.25 9.17 -15.40
C ILE A 258 -22.48 10.45 -15.72
N SER A 259 -21.16 10.38 -15.63
CA SER A 259 -20.30 11.49 -16.00
C SER A 259 -19.98 11.50 -17.49
N ARG A 260 -19.61 12.67 -18.02
CA ARG A 260 -19.09 12.79 -19.40
C ARG A 260 -17.79 12.03 -19.61
N SER A 261 -17.05 11.74 -18.53
CA SER A 261 -15.81 10.97 -18.60
C SER A 261 -16.09 9.48 -18.87
N GLU A 262 -17.13 8.92 -18.27
CA GLU A 262 -17.55 7.54 -18.50
C GLU A 262 -17.93 7.30 -19.97
N ASP A 263 -18.67 8.22 -20.59
CA ASP A 263 -19.10 8.10 -21.99
C ASP A 263 -17.95 8.02 -22.99
N ARG A 264 -16.79 8.58 -22.63
CA ARG A 264 -15.59 8.60 -23.49
C ARG A 264 -14.79 7.31 -23.43
N ILE A 265 -14.96 6.50 -22.39
CA ILE A 265 -14.27 5.21 -22.27
C ILE A 265 -14.94 4.24 -23.26
N LYS A 266 -14.20 3.87 -24.31
CA LYS A 266 -14.66 2.94 -25.35
C LYS A 266 -13.63 1.84 -25.60
N PRO A 267 -14.06 0.59 -25.83
CA PRO A 267 -15.45 0.12 -25.78
C PRO A 267 -16.00 0.07 -24.34
N THR A 268 -17.31 -0.09 -24.19
CA THR A 268 -17.91 -0.40 -22.89
C THR A 268 -17.54 -1.82 -22.51
N LEU A 269 -16.91 -2.00 -21.35
CA LEU A 269 -16.36 -3.26 -20.88
C LEU A 269 -17.01 -3.68 -19.56
N GLY A 270 -16.96 -4.98 -19.28
CA GLY A 270 -17.47 -5.56 -18.04
C GLY A 270 -18.95 -5.92 -18.06
N ALA A 271 -19.34 -6.65 -17.03
CA ALA A 271 -20.73 -6.95 -16.73
C ALA A 271 -21.16 -6.22 -15.45
N PRO A 272 -22.43 -5.84 -15.29
CA PRO A 272 -22.92 -5.29 -14.03
C PRO A 272 -22.60 -6.23 -12.86
N ALA A 273 -22.12 -5.67 -11.75
CA ALA A 273 -21.89 -6.46 -10.54
C ALA A 273 -23.22 -7.03 -10.01
N PRO A 274 -23.22 -8.17 -9.31
CA PRO A 274 -24.45 -8.82 -8.84
C PRO A 274 -25.35 -7.94 -7.95
N TYR A 275 -24.75 -6.95 -7.29
CA TYR A 275 -25.43 -6.00 -6.40
C TYR A 275 -25.67 -4.63 -7.04
N SER A 276 -25.33 -4.45 -8.31
CA SER A 276 -25.59 -3.21 -9.05
C SER A 276 -27.10 -3.02 -9.23
N ASP A 277 -27.60 -1.83 -8.93
CA ASP A 277 -28.98 -1.42 -9.22
C ASP A 277 -29.13 -0.76 -10.60
N GLY A 278 -28.01 -0.46 -11.26
CA GLY A 278 -27.98 0.16 -12.59
C GLY A 278 -28.39 1.63 -12.62
N GLN A 279 -28.69 2.23 -11.47
CA GLN A 279 -29.12 3.62 -11.33
C GLN A 279 -28.11 4.42 -10.52
N VAL A 280 -27.92 4.04 -9.25
CA VAL A 280 -27.09 4.76 -8.27
C VAL A 280 -25.82 3.97 -7.98
N VAL A 281 -25.93 2.65 -7.79
CA VAL A 281 -24.79 1.74 -7.69
C VAL A 281 -24.69 0.98 -9.01
N ARG A 282 -23.73 1.37 -9.84
CA ARG A 282 -23.52 0.89 -11.20
C ARG A 282 -22.19 0.13 -11.34
N ASP A 283 -21.66 -0.35 -10.23
CA ASP A 283 -20.39 -1.08 -10.16
C ASP A 283 -20.39 -2.24 -11.18
N VAL A 284 -19.25 -2.48 -11.82
CA VAL A 284 -19.09 -3.51 -12.86
C VAL A 284 -17.98 -4.50 -12.50
N GLU A 285 -18.10 -5.75 -12.92
CA GLU A 285 -17.03 -6.72 -12.88
C GLU A 285 -16.22 -6.65 -14.17
N LEU A 286 -14.91 -6.44 -14.04
CA LEU A 286 -13.97 -6.39 -15.16
C LEU A 286 -12.97 -7.54 -15.08
N THR A 287 -12.52 -8.00 -16.24
CA THR A 287 -11.26 -8.76 -16.30
C THR A 287 -10.09 -7.83 -15.96
N ILE A 288 -8.96 -8.38 -15.53
CA ILE A 288 -7.76 -7.59 -15.26
C ILE A 288 -7.29 -6.80 -16.52
N PRO A 289 -7.25 -7.38 -17.73
CA PRO A 289 -6.95 -6.63 -18.95
C PRO A 289 -7.89 -5.45 -19.21
N ASP A 290 -9.20 -5.61 -18.95
CA ASP A 290 -10.18 -4.53 -19.12
C ASP A 290 -9.94 -3.41 -18.11
N ALA A 291 -9.71 -3.74 -16.84
CA ALA A 291 -9.41 -2.76 -15.80
C ALA A 291 -8.09 -2.00 -16.10
N LEU A 292 -7.07 -2.67 -16.63
CA LEU A 292 -5.83 -2.05 -17.09
C LEU A 292 -6.07 -1.12 -18.29
N HIS A 293 -6.94 -1.49 -19.22
CA HIS A 293 -7.33 -0.63 -20.33
C HIS A 293 -7.99 0.66 -19.82
N ILE A 294 -8.99 0.53 -18.94
CA ILE A 294 -9.73 1.67 -18.38
C ILE A 294 -8.77 2.57 -17.60
N SER A 295 -7.94 2.00 -16.71
CA SER A 295 -6.94 2.75 -15.94
C SER A 295 -5.99 3.54 -16.85
N SER A 296 -5.53 2.91 -17.93
CA SER A 296 -4.66 3.56 -18.91
C SER A 296 -5.38 4.67 -19.68
N PHE A 297 -6.68 4.50 -19.97
CA PHE A 297 -7.48 5.52 -20.62
C PHE A 297 -7.65 6.74 -19.72
N ILE A 298 -8.05 6.53 -18.46
CA ILE A 298 -8.20 7.59 -17.45
C ILE A 298 -6.88 8.35 -17.32
N ARG A 299 -5.76 7.63 -17.16
CA ARG A 299 -4.44 8.24 -17.07
C ARG A 299 -4.13 9.10 -18.32
N ASN A 300 -4.18 8.53 -19.51
CA ASN A 300 -3.72 9.19 -20.73
C ASN A 300 -4.62 10.35 -21.18
N PHE A 301 -5.93 10.18 -21.10
CA PHE A 301 -6.87 11.15 -21.67
C PHE A 301 -7.38 12.17 -20.65
N MET A 302 -7.32 11.85 -19.35
CA MET A 302 -7.90 12.72 -18.32
C MET A 302 -6.86 13.38 -17.41
N THR A 303 -5.67 12.79 -17.27
CA THR A 303 -4.66 13.26 -16.30
C THR A 303 -3.32 13.66 -16.91
N ALA A 304 -2.95 13.14 -18.09
CA ALA A 304 -1.61 13.33 -18.67
C ALA A 304 -1.47 14.58 -19.56
N HIS A 305 -2.59 15.19 -19.98
CA HIS A 305 -2.61 16.43 -20.76
C HIS A 305 -3.18 17.59 -19.92
N GLY A 306 -3.08 18.82 -20.41
CA GLY A 306 -3.64 19.99 -19.71
C GLY A 306 -5.10 19.75 -19.31
N PHE A 307 -5.46 20.18 -18.09
CA PHE A 307 -6.81 20.02 -17.57
C PHE A 307 -7.83 20.61 -18.54
N SER A 308 -8.92 19.88 -18.74
CA SER A 308 -10.01 20.23 -19.66
C SER A 308 -11.33 20.13 -18.91
N ASP A 309 -12.45 20.48 -19.56
CA ASP A 309 -13.79 20.31 -18.98
C ASP A 309 -14.07 18.85 -18.56
N SER A 310 -13.36 17.86 -19.10
CA SER A 310 -13.51 16.47 -18.64
C SER A 310 -12.85 16.17 -17.30
N SER A 311 -11.93 17.01 -16.84
CA SER A 311 -11.19 16.80 -15.61
C SER A 311 -12.03 17.07 -14.35
N GLU A 312 -13.11 17.85 -14.47
CA GLU A 312 -14.05 18.08 -13.37
C GLU A 312 -14.81 16.81 -12.96
N PHE A 313 -14.80 15.78 -13.81
CA PHE A 313 -15.49 14.51 -13.61
C PHE A 313 -14.59 13.38 -13.11
N LEU A 314 -13.34 13.69 -12.77
CA LEU A 314 -12.50 12.76 -12.02
C LEU A 314 -12.86 12.89 -10.55
N GLY A 315 -13.09 11.75 -9.90
CA GLY A 315 -13.39 11.71 -8.49
C GLY A 315 -12.68 10.57 -7.77
N PRO A 316 -13.03 10.39 -6.48
CA PRO A 316 -12.36 9.43 -5.62
C PRO A 316 -12.54 7.97 -6.06
N TYR A 317 -13.58 7.66 -6.85
CA TYR A 317 -13.78 6.31 -7.39
C TYR A 317 -12.76 5.95 -8.47
N GLU A 318 -12.44 6.88 -9.38
CA GLU A 318 -11.40 6.65 -10.39
C GLU A 318 -10.04 6.41 -9.72
N VAL A 319 -9.71 7.18 -8.68
CA VAL A 319 -8.50 6.98 -7.86
C VAL A 319 -8.51 5.58 -7.25
N PHE A 320 -9.55 5.27 -6.46
CA PHE A 320 -9.66 3.98 -5.77
C PHE A 320 -9.57 2.79 -6.71
N ASN A 321 -10.23 2.84 -7.87
CA ASN A 321 -10.23 1.74 -8.81
C ASN A 321 -8.82 1.46 -9.37
N VAL A 322 -8.06 2.51 -9.71
CA VAL A 322 -6.69 2.36 -10.22
C VAL A 322 -5.74 1.92 -9.10
N GLU A 323 -5.88 2.48 -7.90
CA GLU A 323 -5.10 2.09 -6.72
C GLU A 323 -5.35 0.65 -6.29
N SER A 324 -6.61 0.23 -6.23
CA SER A 324 -7.01 -1.14 -5.88
C SER A 324 -6.47 -2.14 -6.90
N LEU A 325 -6.53 -1.81 -8.19
CA LEU A 325 -5.90 -2.61 -9.24
C LEU A 325 -4.38 -2.70 -9.04
N ALA A 326 -3.70 -1.57 -8.85
CA ALA A 326 -2.24 -1.53 -8.64
C ALA A 326 -1.83 -2.34 -7.40
N ARG A 327 -2.53 -2.16 -6.28
CA ARG A 327 -2.35 -2.91 -5.03
C ARG A 327 -2.43 -4.40 -5.28
N ARG A 328 -3.51 -4.85 -5.94
CA ARG A 328 -3.70 -6.26 -6.27
C ARG A 328 -2.57 -6.84 -7.10
N LEU A 329 -2.14 -6.12 -8.14
CA LEU A 329 -1.06 -6.58 -9.03
C LEU A 329 0.28 -6.67 -8.29
N ILE A 330 0.62 -5.69 -7.45
CA ILE A 330 1.84 -5.68 -6.63
C ILE A 330 1.85 -6.85 -5.65
N LEU A 331 0.76 -7.02 -4.89
CA LEU A 331 0.66 -8.08 -3.89
C LEU A 331 0.64 -9.47 -4.53
N SER A 332 -0.01 -9.63 -5.68
CA SER A 332 -0.02 -10.90 -6.40
C SER A 332 1.38 -11.25 -6.94
N LYS A 333 2.09 -10.26 -7.50
CA LYS A 333 3.48 -10.45 -7.96
C LYS A 333 4.43 -10.84 -6.82
N ALA A 334 4.16 -10.36 -5.61
CA ALA A 334 4.90 -10.75 -4.40
C ALA A 334 4.39 -12.04 -3.75
N GLN A 335 3.34 -12.68 -4.29
CA GLN A 335 2.66 -13.86 -3.71
C GLN A 335 2.06 -13.61 -2.31
N LEU A 336 1.63 -12.37 -2.06
CA LEU A 336 1.04 -11.90 -0.80
C LEU A 336 -0.41 -11.44 -0.96
N TRP A 337 -1.02 -11.61 -2.12
CA TRP A 337 -2.44 -11.34 -2.30
C TRP A 337 -3.29 -12.33 -1.50
N ASN A 338 -4.23 -11.82 -0.69
CA ASN A 338 -5.05 -12.59 0.25
C ASN A 338 -4.25 -13.43 1.27
N VAL A 339 -3.04 -12.99 1.61
CA VAL A 339 -2.22 -13.58 2.68
C VAL A 339 -2.38 -12.74 3.93
N SER A 340 -2.64 -13.37 5.07
CA SER A 340 -2.70 -12.70 6.37
C SER A 340 -1.35 -12.77 7.10
N THR A 341 -1.18 -11.93 8.11
CA THR A 341 -0.04 -12.01 9.03
C THR A 341 0.09 -13.41 9.65
N ASP A 342 -1.02 -14.03 10.07
CA ASP A 342 -1.02 -15.38 10.64
C ASP A 342 -0.52 -16.45 9.65
N ASP A 343 -0.75 -16.27 8.36
CA ASP A 343 -0.25 -17.20 7.33
C ASP A 343 1.28 -17.08 7.18
N ILE A 344 1.83 -15.87 7.24
CA ILE A 344 3.28 -15.63 7.20
C ILE A 344 3.97 -16.21 8.44
N LEU A 345 3.40 -15.97 9.62
CA LEU A 345 3.93 -16.50 10.87
C LEU A 345 3.97 -18.03 10.85
N ARG A 346 2.90 -18.68 10.36
CA ARG A 346 2.83 -20.15 10.24
C ARG A 346 3.84 -20.73 9.26
N ARG A 347 4.07 -20.08 8.10
CA ARG A 347 5.08 -20.53 7.12
C ARG A 347 6.47 -20.54 7.74
N THR A 348 6.82 -19.49 8.46
CA THR A 348 8.14 -19.34 9.07
C THR A 348 8.37 -20.33 10.21
N SER A 349 7.33 -20.63 11.01
CA SER A 349 7.41 -21.66 12.05
C SER A 349 7.54 -23.10 11.52
N SER A 350 7.20 -23.35 10.24
CA SER A 350 7.33 -24.68 9.63
C SER A 350 8.67 -24.93 8.92
N GLU A 351 9.44 -23.86 8.68
CA GLU A 351 10.75 -23.92 8.01
C GLU A 351 11.93 -23.95 9.01
N ASN A 352 11.66 -23.66 10.28
CA ASN A 352 12.55 -23.84 11.43
C ASN A 352 12.31 -25.19 12.10
#